data_AF-L8GQN1-F1
#
_entry.id   AF-L8GQN1-F1
#
_cell.length_a   1.000
_cell.length_b   1.000
_cell.length_c   1.000
_cell.angle_alpha   90.00
_cell.angle_beta   90.00
_cell.angle_gamma   90.00
#
_symmetry.space_group_name_H-M   'P 1'
#
loop_
_entity.id
_entity.type
_entity.pdbx_description
1 polymer ?
#
loop_
_entity_poly.entity_id
_entity_poly.type
_entity_poly.pdbx_seq_one_letter_code
_entity_poly.pdbx_strand_id
1 'polypeptide(L)'
;MELAQDELNKNAKIAEWKLKSKLDIALDGVEDVNKDNLKLALLSHSLSTQLSLIHAPPPEDNKTMLNSTVFAKEKDSKLTGFGCFTLDYKAQWPVSLVLSRKALTQYQLLFRLLFYCKRVRNGLDNAWLWHQSMKELPHVRALLAHTFLLRQRYISTIQQPVALGRGLTQGPRMLHVVTTLERYFLLDVVEPNWRLLEKRVREAATVEQILSFHNDCINSSLRQCLLTDIKLFKSTHNEREIIERVESVHGWANAQLLDLIVHKSELISHLRSLKQYFLLEQGNWVENFMELAQDELNKNAKIAEWKLKSKLDIALDGVEDVNKDNLKLALLSHSLSTQLSLIHAPPPEDNKTMLNSTVFAKEKDSKLTGFGCFTLDYKAQWPVSLVLSRKALTQYQLLFRLLFYCKRVRNGLDNAWLWHQSMKELPHGRRMLHVVTTLERYFLLDVVEPNWRLLEKRVREAATVEQILSFHNDCINSSLRQCLLTDIKLFKMVDRALTACHVFTSYMATCAKHIDSTDTALNINLSLKQRSAKMKESASSVRAVVESAKYQASITQLRDKFCKYTDELVSALASLPTTTYDSHMSLLAERLRFDGA
;
A
#
# COMPACT_ATOMS: atom_id res chain seq x y z
N MET A 1 -39.03 -20.42 -1.10
CA MET A 1 -37.97 -21.43 -0.87
C MET A 1 -38.02 -21.98 0.54
N GLU A 2 -38.14 -21.14 1.58
CA GLU A 2 -38.24 -21.57 2.99
C GLU A 2 -39.37 -22.57 3.25
N LEU A 3 -40.57 -22.33 2.71
CA LEU A 3 -41.72 -23.23 2.87
C LEU A 3 -41.59 -24.60 2.17
N ALA A 4 -40.73 -24.70 1.14
CA ALA A 4 -40.69 -25.82 0.20
C ALA A 4 -39.34 -26.57 0.18
N GLN A 5 -38.39 -26.21 1.05
CA GLN A 5 -37.01 -26.71 1.05
C GLN A 5 -36.94 -28.25 1.06
N ASP A 6 -37.73 -28.90 1.91
CA ASP A 6 -37.76 -30.37 2.07
C ASP A 6 -38.36 -31.11 0.87
N GLU A 7 -39.23 -30.45 0.12
CA GLU A 7 -39.90 -31.02 -1.05
C GLU A 7 -39.09 -30.80 -2.33
N LEU A 8 -38.43 -29.64 -2.44
CA LEU A 8 -37.50 -29.34 -3.53
C LEU A 8 -36.22 -30.19 -3.45
N ASN A 9 -35.87 -30.70 -2.26
CA ASN A 9 -34.77 -31.66 -2.06
C ASN A 9 -35.13 -33.11 -2.44
N LYS A 10 -36.42 -33.45 -2.62
CA LYS A 10 -36.88 -34.78 -3.04
C LYS A 10 -36.92 -34.91 -4.57
N ASN A 11 -36.97 -36.15 -5.08
CA ASN A 11 -37.03 -36.43 -6.52
C ASN A 11 -38.29 -35.84 -7.16
N ALA A 12 -38.14 -35.26 -8.36
CA ALA A 12 -39.10 -34.40 -9.04
C ALA A 12 -40.54 -34.94 -9.17
N LYS A 13 -40.74 -36.27 -9.18
CA LYS A 13 -42.06 -36.91 -9.35
C LYS A 13 -42.97 -36.86 -8.11
N ILE A 14 -42.44 -36.60 -6.91
CA ILE A 14 -43.17 -36.83 -5.64
C ILE A 14 -43.82 -35.54 -5.08
N ALA A 15 -43.55 -34.37 -5.66
CA ALA A 15 -43.84 -33.08 -5.01
C ALA A 15 -44.70 -32.10 -5.81
N GLU A 16 -45.23 -32.45 -6.98
CA GLU A 16 -45.90 -31.46 -7.85
C GLU A 16 -47.10 -30.75 -7.19
N TRP A 17 -48.01 -31.50 -6.55
CA TRP A 17 -49.19 -30.91 -5.91
C TRP A 17 -48.85 -30.14 -4.62
N LYS A 18 -47.85 -30.60 -3.85
CA LYS A 18 -47.41 -29.93 -2.61
C LYS A 18 -46.62 -28.66 -2.90
N LEU A 19 -45.76 -28.68 -3.93
CA LEU A 19 -45.08 -27.49 -4.44
C LEU A 19 -46.06 -26.50 -5.03
N LYS A 20 -47.12 -26.97 -5.69
CA LYS A 20 -48.20 -26.10 -6.19
C LYS A 20 -48.93 -25.42 -5.04
N SER A 21 -49.39 -26.17 -4.04
CA SER A 21 -50.02 -25.58 -2.84
C SER A 21 -49.12 -24.58 -2.11
N LYS A 22 -47.81 -24.85 -2.01
CA LYS A 22 -46.84 -23.93 -1.41
C LYS A 22 -46.51 -22.73 -2.29
N LEU A 23 -46.62 -22.87 -3.60
CA LEU A 23 -46.50 -21.75 -4.55
C LEU A 23 -47.72 -20.85 -4.43
N ASP A 24 -48.92 -21.41 -4.34
CA ASP A 24 -50.17 -20.66 -4.18
C ASP A 24 -50.12 -19.83 -2.87
N ILE A 25 -49.70 -20.44 -1.75
CA ILE A 25 -49.47 -19.72 -0.47
C ILE A 25 -48.42 -18.60 -0.60
N ALA A 26 -47.38 -18.80 -1.40
CA ALA A 26 -46.34 -17.79 -1.61
C ALA A 26 -46.80 -16.66 -2.55
N LEU A 27 -47.74 -16.93 -3.45
CA LEU A 27 -48.32 -15.97 -4.38
C LEU A 27 -49.43 -15.13 -3.74
N ASP A 28 -50.13 -15.64 -2.73
CA ASP A 28 -51.14 -14.90 -1.95
C ASP A 28 -50.58 -13.63 -1.29
N GLY A 29 -49.27 -13.59 -1.01
CA GLY A 29 -48.59 -12.44 -0.42
C GLY A 29 -48.06 -11.39 -1.40
N VAL A 30 -48.23 -11.57 -2.70
CA VAL A 30 -47.78 -10.61 -3.72
C VAL A 30 -49.02 -9.81 -4.20
N GLU A 31 -48.87 -8.56 -4.63
CA GLU A 31 -49.94 -7.73 -5.23
C GLU A 31 -49.69 -7.58 -6.74
N ASP A 32 -50.52 -8.22 -7.57
CA ASP A 32 -50.37 -8.38 -9.03
C ASP A 32 -51.67 -9.01 -9.53
N VAL A 33 -52.27 -8.40 -10.55
CA VAL A 33 -53.58 -8.69 -11.13
C VAL A 33 -53.55 -9.97 -11.98
N ASN A 34 -52.37 -10.39 -12.46
CA ASN A 34 -52.23 -11.48 -13.43
C ASN A 34 -51.68 -12.79 -12.83
N LYS A 35 -51.69 -12.94 -11.51
CA LYS A 35 -51.11 -14.10 -10.82
C LYS A 35 -51.73 -15.43 -11.22
N ASP A 36 -53.03 -15.47 -11.46
CA ASP A 36 -53.77 -16.70 -11.78
C ASP A 36 -53.33 -17.35 -13.11
N ASN A 37 -52.61 -16.58 -13.94
CA ASN A 37 -52.04 -17.05 -15.20
C ASN A 37 -50.67 -17.76 -15.01
N LEU A 38 -50.05 -17.66 -13.83
CA LEU A 38 -48.81 -18.36 -13.49
C LEU A 38 -49.12 -19.79 -13.03
N LYS A 39 -48.48 -20.77 -13.66
CA LYS A 39 -48.58 -22.18 -13.30
C LYS A 39 -47.20 -22.76 -13.06
N LEU A 40 -47.13 -23.70 -12.13
CA LEU A 40 -45.92 -24.48 -11.89
C LEU A 40 -45.69 -25.44 -13.06
N ALA A 41 -44.47 -25.42 -13.62
CA ALA A 41 -44.03 -26.37 -14.64
C ALA A 41 -42.74 -27.07 -14.17
N LEU A 42 -42.74 -28.40 -14.27
CA LEU A 42 -41.56 -29.23 -13.97
C LEU A 42 -40.92 -29.69 -15.29
N LEU A 43 -39.74 -29.17 -15.59
CA LEU A 43 -38.98 -29.57 -16.76
C LEU A 43 -38.16 -30.83 -16.47
N SER A 44 -38.14 -31.77 -17.43
CA SER A 44 -37.37 -33.02 -17.35
C SER A 44 -35.87 -32.85 -17.58
N HIS A 45 -35.38 -31.63 -17.78
CA HIS A 45 -34.02 -31.34 -18.20
C HIS A 45 -33.33 -30.28 -17.32
N SER A 46 -32.04 -30.45 -17.05
CA SER A 46 -31.23 -29.47 -16.30
C SER A 46 -31.07 -28.14 -17.06
N LEU A 47 -30.65 -27.05 -16.37
CA LEU A 47 -30.48 -25.73 -17.00
C LEU A 47 -29.40 -25.76 -18.10
N SER A 48 -28.32 -26.51 -17.89
CA SER A 48 -27.26 -26.70 -18.89
C SER A 48 -27.74 -27.56 -20.07
N THR A 49 -28.57 -28.57 -19.83
CA THR A 49 -29.19 -29.38 -20.89
C THR A 49 -30.17 -28.53 -21.72
N GLN A 50 -30.99 -27.68 -21.09
CA GLN A 50 -31.92 -26.78 -21.78
C GLN A 50 -31.18 -25.74 -22.64
N LEU A 51 -30.09 -25.14 -22.12
CA LEU A 51 -29.19 -24.27 -22.88
C LEU A 51 -28.61 -24.99 -24.10
N SER A 52 -28.16 -26.22 -23.94
CA SER A 52 -27.59 -27.00 -25.05
C SER A 52 -28.62 -27.36 -26.13
N LEU A 53 -29.89 -27.55 -25.76
CA LEU A 53 -30.98 -27.86 -26.69
C LEU A 53 -31.47 -26.62 -27.46
N ILE A 54 -31.50 -25.45 -26.82
CA ILE A 54 -31.96 -24.19 -27.45
C ILE A 54 -30.95 -23.69 -28.50
N HIS A 55 -29.66 -23.96 -28.30
CA HIS A 55 -28.58 -23.55 -29.22
C HIS A 55 -28.05 -24.69 -30.11
N ALA A 56 -28.70 -25.85 -30.10
CA ALA A 56 -28.38 -26.91 -31.06
C ALA A 56 -28.79 -26.46 -32.48
N PRO A 57 -27.99 -26.73 -33.52
CA PRO A 57 -28.40 -26.46 -34.90
C PRO A 57 -29.69 -27.24 -35.22
N PRO A 58 -30.55 -26.73 -36.11
CA PRO A 58 -31.78 -27.42 -36.47
C PRO A 58 -31.44 -28.82 -37.03
N PRO A 59 -32.12 -29.88 -36.57
CA PRO A 59 -31.80 -31.24 -36.96
C PRO A 59 -32.18 -31.47 -38.43
N GLU A 60 -31.24 -31.96 -39.23
CA GLU A 60 -31.46 -32.30 -40.65
C GLU A 60 -32.32 -33.57 -40.82
N ASP A 61 -32.51 -34.39 -39.78
CA ASP A 61 -33.22 -35.68 -39.86
C ASP A 61 -34.00 -36.09 -38.59
N ASN A 62 -35.16 -36.73 -38.77
CA ASN A 62 -36.03 -37.27 -37.70
C ASN A 62 -35.31 -38.27 -36.74
N LYS A 63 -34.23 -38.92 -37.17
CA LYS A 63 -33.43 -39.84 -36.33
C LYS A 63 -32.55 -39.10 -35.30
N THR A 64 -32.11 -37.87 -35.60
CA THR A 64 -31.31 -37.05 -34.67
C THR A 64 -32.17 -36.39 -33.58
N MET A 65 -33.46 -36.18 -33.84
CA MET A 65 -34.45 -35.74 -32.84
C MET A 65 -34.69 -36.80 -31.76
N LEU A 66 -34.84 -38.08 -32.15
CA LEU A 66 -34.97 -39.18 -31.18
C LEU A 66 -33.69 -39.38 -30.37
N ASN A 67 -32.51 -39.33 -30.99
CA ASN A 67 -31.27 -39.50 -30.24
C ASN A 67 -30.98 -38.33 -29.29
N SER A 68 -31.16 -37.07 -29.70
CA SER A 68 -30.96 -35.92 -28.79
C SER A 68 -31.94 -35.89 -27.61
N THR A 69 -33.19 -36.31 -27.83
CA THR A 69 -34.20 -36.42 -26.76
C THR A 69 -34.01 -37.66 -25.88
N VAL A 70 -33.47 -38.76 -26.41
CA VAL A 70 -33.11 -39.98 -25.65
C VAL A 70 -31.83 -39.76 -24.82
N PHE A 71 -30.78 -39.14 -25.38
CA PHE A 71 -29.58 -38.75 -24.64
C PHE A 71 -29.86 -37.70 -23.55
N ALA A 72 -30.84 -36.81 -23.76
CA ALA A 72 -31.31 -35.88 -22.73
C ALA A 72 -32.22 -36.52 -21.66
N LYS A 73 -32.82 -37.68 -21.94
CA LYS A 73 -33.63 -38.45 -20.97
C LYS A 73 -32.78 -39.36 -20.07
N GLU A 74 -31.67 -39.92 -20.56
CA GLU A 74 -30.83 -40.85 -19.79
C GLU A 74 -29.95 -40.16 -18.73
N LYS A 75 -29.46 -38.93 -19.00
CA LYS A 75 -28.59 -38.19 -18.07
C LYS A 75 -29.30 -37.57 -16.86
N ASP A 76 -30.62 -37.39 -16.92
CA ASP A 76 -31.39 -36.54 -16.01
C ASP A 76 -32.25 -37.31 -14.98
N SER A 77 -32.02 -38.62 -14.82
CA SER A 77 -32.75 -39.50 -13.86
C SER A 77 -32.52 -39.18 -12.37
N LYS A 78 -31.62 -38.22 -12.04
CA LYS A 78 -31.28 -37.79 -10.67
C LYS A 78 -31.51 -36.28 -10.42
N LEU A 79 -32.37 -35.61 -11.19
CA LEU A 79 -32.66 -34.21 -10.94
C LEU A 79 -33.50 -34.00 -9.67
N THR A 80 -32.98 -33.20 -8.75
CA THR A 80 -33.71 -32.70 -7.57
C THR A 80 -34.81 -31.74 -8.00
N GLY A 81 -35.88 -31.58 -7.22
CA GLY A 81 -36.97 -30.64 -7.50
C GLY A 81 -36.50 -29.21 -7.81
N PHE A 82 -35.41 -28.76 -7.19
CA PHE A 82 -34.74 -27.48 -7.51
C PHE A 82 -34.21 -27.36 -8.94
N GLY A 83 -33.81 -28.47 -9.56
CA GLY A 83 -33.35 -28.51 -10.94
C GLY A 83 -34.51 -28.46 -11.93
N CYS A 84 -35.67 -29.00 -11.59
CA CYS A 84 -36.83 -29.11 -12.47
C CYS A 84 -37.80 -27.92 -12.39
N PHE A 85 -37.71 -27.11 -11.33
CA PHE A 85 -38.67 -26.05 -11.03
C PHE A 85 -38.62 -24.89 -12.02
N THR A 86 -39.76 -24.60 -12.66
CA THR A 86 -39.98 -23.42 -13.51
C THR A 86 -41.39 -22.87 -13.37
N LEU A 87 -41.56 -21.61 -13.76
CA LEU A 87 -42.87 -20.97 -13.86
C LEU A 87 -43.27 -20.90 -15.35
N ASP A 88 -44.48 -21.35 -15.66
CA ASP A 88 -45.09 -21.20 -16.97
C ASP A 88 -46.22 -20.17 -16.90
N TYR A 89 -46.24 -19.23 -17.84
CA TYR A 89 -47.23 -18.16 -17.87
C TYR A 89 -48.18 -18.37 -19.05
N LYS A 90 -49.47 -18.53 -18.76
CA LYS A 90 -50.51 -18.67 -19.79
C LYS A 90 -51.03 -17.29 -20.20
N ALA A 91 -50.39 -16.70 -21.22
CA ALA A 91 -50.87 -15.45 -21.81
C ALA A 91 -52.17 -15.68 -22.60
N GLN A 92 -53.22 -14.92 -22.29
CA GLN A 92 -54.46 -14.92 -23.06
C GLN A 92 -54.30 -14.03 -24.31
N TRP A 93 -55.13 -14.29 -25.32
CA TRP A 93 -55.20 -13.41 -26.48
C TRP A 93 -55.74 -12.03 -26.03
N PRO A 94 -55.19 -10.89 -26.51
CA PRO A 94 -54.19 -10.72 -27.58
C PRO A 94 -52.72 -10.67 -27.12
N VAL A 95 -52.45 -10.68 -25.81
CA VAL A 95 -51.09 -10.55 -25.22
C VAL A 95 -50.18 -11.72 -25.62
N SER A 96 -50.75 -12.87 -25.95
CA SER A 96 -50.04 -14.04 -26.50
C SER A 96 -49.27 -13.76 -27.80
N LEU A 97 -49.61 -12.70 -28.54
CA LEU A 97 -48.85 -12.28 -29.73
C LEU A 97 -47.46 -11.76 -29.35
N VAL A 98 -47.35 -10.96 -28.29
CA VAL A 98 -46.08 -10.39 -27.81
C VAL A 98 -45.32 -11.42 -26.96
N LEU A 99 -46.05 -12.11 -26.07
CA LEU A 99 -45.52 -13.18 -25.22
C LEU A 99 -45.55 -14.53 -25.95
N SER A 100 -44.76 -14.63 -27.02
CA SER A 100 -44.63 -15.88 -27.77
C SER A 100 -44.06 -17.01 -26.90
N ARG A 101 -44.31 -18.28 -27.29
CA ARG A 101 -43.73 -19.44 -26.58
C ARG A 101 -42.21 -19.38 -26.52
N LYS A 102 -41.56 -18.84 -27.55
CA LYS A 102 -40.11 -18.61 -27.59
C LYS A 102 -39.68 -17.62 -26.51
N ALA A 103 -40.35 -16.48 -26.40
CA ALA A 103 -40.06 -15.48 -25.36
C ALA A 103 -40.29 -16.04 -23.95
N LEU A 104 -41.36 -16.81 -23.75
CA LEU A 104 -41.63 -17.48 -22.47
C LEU A 104 -40.52 -18.47 -22.08
N THR A 105 -39.97 -19.23 -23.03
CA THR A 105 -38.83 -20.12 -22.75
C THR A 105 -37.56 -19.35 -22.37
N GLN A 106 -37.37 -18.14 -22.90
CA GLN A 106 -36.25 -17.27 -22.55
C GLN A 106 -36.41 -16.68 -21.15
N TYR A 107 -37.62 -16.26 -20.77
CA TYR A 107 -37.94 -15.86 -19.40
C TYR A 107 -37.77 -17.00 -18.41
N GLN A 108 -38.19 -18.22 -18.77
CA GLN A 108 -37.96 -19.42 -17.96
C GLN A 108 -36.46 -19.67 -17.73
N LEU A 109 -35.62 -19.41 -18.73
CA LEU A 109 -34.18 -19.55 -18.62
C LEU A 109 -33.58 -18.56 -17.61
N LEU A 110 -33.95 -17.28 -17.74
CA LEU A 110 -33.55 -16.21 -16.80
C LEU A 110 -34.02 -16.52 -15.38
N PHE A 111 -35.27 -16.96 -15.25
CA PHE A 111 -35.85 -17.35 -13.96
C PHE A 111 -35.04 -18.49 -13.31
N ARG A 112 -34.73 -19.55 -14.06
CA ARG A 112 -33.96 -20.69 -13.53
C ARG A 112 -32.56 -20.28 -13.08
N LEU A 113 -31.90 -19.38 -13.80
CA LEU A 113 -30.59 -18.83 -13.41
C LEU A 113 -30.68 -18.07 -12.08
N LEU A 114 -31.62 -17.11 -11.99
CA LEU A 114 -31.83 -16.30 -10.79
C LEU A 114 -32.23 -17.17 -9.59
N PHE A 115 -33.12 -18.14 -9.81
CA PHE A 115 -33.54 -19.11 -8.80
C PHE A 115 -32.36 -19.96 -8.30
N TYR A 116 -31.46 -20.36 -9.19
CA TYR A 116 -30.24 -21.08 -8.82
C TYR A 116 -29.31 -20.21 -7.97
N CYS A 117 -29.03 -18.96 -8.38
CA CYS A 117 -28.22 -18.02 -7.59
C CYS A 117 -28.82 -17.79 -6.20
N LYS A 118 -30.15 -17.59 -6.12
CA LYS A 118 -30.88 -17.44 -4.85
C LYS A 118 -30.73 -18.67 -3.97
N ARG A 119 -30.83 -19.87 -4.54
CA ARG A 119 -30.67 -21.15 -3.81
C ARG A 119 -29.27 -21.26 -3.23
N VAL A 120 -28.23 -20.99 -4.02
CA VAL A 120 -26.83 -21.06 -3.57
C VAL A 120 -26.60 -20.07 -2.44
N ARG A 121 -27.09 -18.83 -2.56
CA ARG A 121 -26.98 -17.84 -1.48
C ARG A 121 -27.66 -18.33 -0.21
N ASN A 122 -28.93 -18.74 -0.27
CA ASN A 122 -29.65 -19.22 0.90
C ASN A 122 -28.99 -20.47 1.52
N GLY A 123 -28.37 -21.34 0.70
CA GLY A 123 -27.58 -22.46 1.20
C GLY A 123 -26.34 -22.02 1.97
N LEU A 124 -25.64 -20.99 1.48
CA LEU A 124 -24.48 -20.39 2.15
C LEU A 124 -24.89 -19.64 3.42
N ASP A 125 -25.98 -18.88 3.40
CA ASP A 125 -26.54 -18.17 4.56
C ASP A 125 -26.95 -19.16 5.66
N ASN A 126 -27.62 -20.25 5.29
CA ASN A 126 -27.98 -21.31 6.23
C ASN A 126 -26.73 -22.01 6.78
N ALA A 127 -25.74 -22.31 5.94
CA ALA A 127 -24.48 -22.90 6.40
C ALA A 127 -23.74 -21.97 7.39
N TRP A 128 -23.80 -20.65 7.16
CA TRP A 128 -23.27 -19.64 8.06
C TRP A 128 -24.04 -19.59 9.39
N LEU A 129 -25.37 -19.53 9.34
CA LEU A 129 -26.25 -19.52 10.52
C LEU A 129 -26.08 -20.77 11.38
N TRP A 130 -26.04 -21.96 10.75
CA TRP A 130 -25.75 -23.23 11.42
C TRP A 130 -24.39 -23.24 12.11
N HIS A 131 -23.39 -22.59 11.51
CA HIS A 131 -22.07 -22.49 12.13
C HIS A 131 -22.06 -21.49 13.29
N GLN A 132 -22.79 -20.38 13.17
CA GLN A 132 -22.92 -19.39 14.24
C GLN A 132 -23.64 -19.97 15.47
N SER A 133 -24.72 -20.74 15.27
CA SER A 133 -25.42 -21.42 16.36
C SER A 133 -24.60 -22.54 17.01
N MET A 134 -23.74 -23.24 16.25
CA MET A 134 -22.84 -24.26 16.83
C MET A 134 -21.68 -23.67 17.66
N LYS A 135 -21.34 -22.38 17.51
CA LYS A 135 -20.35 -21.73 18.39
C LYS A 135 -20.83 -21.65 19.85
N GLU A 136 -22.14 -21.68 20.07
CA GLU A 136 -22.77 -21.51 21.39
C GLU A 136 -22.90 -22.83 22.18
N LEU A 137 -22.58 -24.00 21.56
CA LEU A 137 -22.71 -25.33 22.17
C LEU A 137 -21.34 -26.03 22.35
N PRO A 138 -20.69 -25.90 23.53
CA PRO A 138 -19.32 -26.36 23.76
C PRO A 138 -19.13 -27.89 23.72
N HIS A 139 -20.16 -28.67 24.06
CA HIS A 139 -20.06 -30.15 24.13
C HIS A 139 -20.06 -30.83 22.75
N VAL A 140 -20.82 -30.30 21.79
CA VAL A 140 -20.88 -30.83 20.41
C VAL A 140 -19.61 -30.46 19.62
N ARG A 141 -18.99 -29.33 19.97
CA ARG A 141 -17.72 -28.85 19.41
C ARG A 141 -16.56 -29.84 19.64
N ALA A 142 -16.54 -30.53 20.77
CA ALA A 142 -15.49 -31.52 21.08
C ALA A 142 -15.68 -32.84 20.30
N LEU A 143 -16.93 -33.30 20.13
CA LEU A 143 -17.25 -34.56 19.45
C LEU A 143 -17.01 -34.53 17.93
N LEU A 144 -17.19 -33.37 17.30
CA LEU A 144 -17.03 -33.20 15.85
C LEU A 144 -15.70 -32.51 15.47
N ALA A 145 -14.70 -32.51 16.36
CA ALA A 145 -13.45 -31.77 16.17
C ALA A 145 -12.73 -32.06 14.83
N HIS A 146 -12.77 -33.29 14.32
CA HIS A 146 -12.12 -33.66 13.06
C HIS A 146 -12.85 -33.13 11.80
N THR A 147 -14.18 -33.12 11.79
CA THR A 147 -14.96 -32.45 10.72
C THR A 147 -14.93 -30.93 10.89
N PHE A 148 -14.76 -30.47 12.14
CA PHE A 148 -14.58 -29.06 12.47
C PHE A 148 -13.23 -28.53 11.98
N LEU A 149 -12.11 -29.26 12.07
CA LEU A 149 -10.80 -28.78 11.59
C LEU A 149 -10.76 -28.52 10.07
N LEU A 150 -11.44 -29.34 9.27
CA LEU A 150 -11.61 -29.12 7.83
C LEU A 150 -12.51 -27.89 7.54
N ARG A 151 -13.59 -27.71 8.30
CA ARG A 151 -14.48 -26.53 8.20
C ARG A 151 -13.87 -25.25 8.79
N GLN A 152 -13.04 -25.37 9.81
CA GLN A 152 -12.38 -24.28 10.52
C GLN A 152 -11.17 -23.78 9.71
N ARG A 153 -10.46 -24.64 8.96
CA ARG A 153 -9.51 -24.18 7.91
C ARG A 153 -10.20 -23.41 6.78
N TYR A 154 -11.47 -23.69 6.51
CA TYR A 154 -12.25 -22.94 5.52
C TYR A 154 -12.75 -21.57 6.02
N ILE A 155 -12.84 -21.39 7.36
CA ILE A 155 -13.55 -20.27 8.02
C ILE A 155 -12.73 -19.50 9.09
N SER A 156 -11.53 -19.92 9.50
CA SER A 156 -10.68 -19.20 10.49
C SER A 156 -10.21 -17.82 10.03
N THR A 157 -10.65 -17.38 8.87
CA THR A 157 -10.42 -16.07 8.24
C THR A 157 -11.62 -15.17 8.18
N ILE A 158 -12.78 -15.61 8.67
CA ILE A 158 -13.98 -14.75 8.71
C ILE A 158 -13.98 -13.88 9.97
N GLN A 159 -12.98 -14.01 10.86
CA GLN A 159 -12.98 -13.36 12.16
C GLN A 159 -11.77 -12.44 12.40
N GLN A 160 -11.36 -11.65 11.41
CA GLN A 160 -10.65 -10.39 11.64
C GLN A 160 -11.11 -9.30 10.65
N PRO A 161 -11.75 -8.22 11.13
CA PRO A 161 -11.85 -6.99 10.35
C PRO A 161 -10.53 -6.23 10.48
N VAL A 162 -9.87 -5.98 9.35
CA VAL A 162 -8.88 -4.91 9.17
C VAL A 162 -7.60 -5.00 10.02
N ALA A 163 -6.67 -5.89 9.63
CA ALA A 163 -5.24 -5.63 9.77
C ALA A 163 -4.41 -6.62 8.94
N LEU A 164 -3.60 -6.09 8.02
CA LEU A 164 -2.53 -6.76 7.26
C LEU A 164 -2.91 -7.90 6.30
N GLY A 165 -2.70 -7.64 5.01
CA GLY A 165 -2.75 -8.64 3.96
C GLY A 165 -1.66 -9.70 4.11
N ARG A 166 -2.07 -10.97 4.03
CA ARG A 166 -1.38 -12.15 3.47
C ARG A 166 -2.34 -13.35 3.59
N GLY A 167 -2.47 -14.16 2.54
CA GLY A 167 -2.92 -15.56 2.65
C GLY A 167 -4.43 -15.85 2.57
N LEU A 168 -4.89 -16.12 1.35
CA LEU A 168 -5.95 -17.06 0.93
C LEU A 168 -6.86 -17.68 2.00
N THR A 169 -8.17 -17.40 1.91
CA THR A 169 -9.23 -18.29 2.44
C THR A 169 -10.59 -18.08 1.76
N GLN A 170 -11.38 -19.14 1.65
CA GLN A 170 -12.41 -19.30 0.61
C GLN A 170 -13.86 -19.05 1.06
N GLY A 171 -14.21 -19.05 2.35
CA GLY A 171 -15.60 -18.93 2.82
C GLY A 171 -16.33 -17.59 2.53
N PRO A 172 -15.81 -16.42 2.93
CA PRO A 172 -16.47 -15.11 2.68
C PRO A 172 -16.54 -14.75 1.21
N ARG A 173 -15.58 -15.25 0.42
CA ARG A 173 -15.49 -14.97 -1.01
C ARG A 173 -16.67 -15.57 -1.75
N MET A 174 -17.10 -16.79 -1.42
CA MET A 174 -18.22 -17.41 -2.10
C MET A 174 -19.53 -16.67 -1.84
N LEU A 175 -19.84 -16.32 -0.59
CA LEU A 175 -21.05 -15.56 -0.28
C LEU A 175 -21.00 -14.16 -0.89
N HIS A 176 -19.85 -13.47 -0.82
CA HIS A 176 -19.67 -12.17 -1.45
C HIS A 176 -19.82 -12.26 -2.98
N VAL A 177 -19.15 -13.21 -3.64
CA VAL A 177 -19.24 -13.41 -5.09
C VAL A 177 -20.67 -13.73 -5.51
N VAL A 178 -21.35 -14.66 -4.83
CA VAL A 178 -22.75 -15.01 -5.15
C VAL A 178 -23.69 -13.83 -4.91
N THR A 179 -23.49 -13.05 -3.84
CA THR A 179 -24.30 -11.86 -3.55
C THR A 179 -24.05 -10.75 -4.57
N THR A 180 -22.80 -10.54 -4.97
CA THR A 180 -22.42 -9.57 -6.00
C THR A 180 -22.95 -9.99 -7.37
N LEU A 181 -22.89 -11.28 -7.72
CA LEU A 181 -23.50 -11.82 -8.94
C LEU A 181 -25.03 -11.68 -8.94
N GLU A 182 -25.70 -11.99 -7.82
CA GLU A 182 -27.16 -11.80 -7.71
C GLU A 182 -27.54 -10.32 -7.88
N ARG A 183 -26.80 -9.41 -7.25
CA ARG A 183 -27.01 -7.96 -7.41
C ARG A 183 -26.79 -7.52 -8.85
N TYR A 184 -25.71 -7.97 -9.49
CA TYR A 184 -25.45 -7.65 -10.89
C TYR A 184 -26.58 -8.13 -11.80
N PHE A 185 -27.00 -9.39 -11.69
CA PHE A 185 -28.07 -9.92 -12.54
C PHE A 185 -29.40 -9.20 -12.32
N LEU A 186 -29.77 -8.90 -11.07
CA LEU A 186 -31.06 -8.24 -10.78
C LEU A 186 -31.02 -6.73 -11.03
N LEU A 187 -30.06 -6.01 -10.45
CA LEU A 187 -30.04 -4.54 -10.41
C LEU A 187 -29.31 -3.90 -11.58
N ASP A 188 -28.26 -4.55 -12.12
CA ASP A 188 -27.44 -3.97 -13.19
C ASP A 188 -27.86 -4.47 -14.58
N VAL A 189 -28.49 -5.64 -14.68
CA VAL A 189 -28.89 -6.25 -15.95
C VAL A 189 -30.41 -6.25 -16.15
N VAL A 190 -31.16 -6.95 -15.30
CA VAL A 190 -32.60 -7.15 -15.52
C VAL A 190 -33.39 -5.85 -15.32
N GLU A 191 -33.18 -5.15 -14.21
CA GLU A 191 -33.91 -3.93 -13.87
C GLU A 191 -33.70 -2.79 -14.90
N PRO A 192 -32.48 -2.47 -15.39
CA PRO A 192 -32.28 -1.41 -16.36
C PRO A 192 -32.86 -1.74 -17.74
N ASN A 193 -32.71 -3.00 -18.18
CA ASN A 193 -33.32 -3.47 -19.43
C ASN A 193 -34.85 -3.43 -19.35
N TRP A 194 -35.43 -3.79 -18.20
CA TRP A 194 -36.86 -3.70 -17.98
C TRP A 194 -37.38 -2.25 -17.97
N ARG A 195 -36.69 -1.33 -17.30
CA ARG A 195 -37.03 0.11 -17.32
C ARG A 195 -36.97 0.70 -18.73
N LEU A 196 -35.97 0.29 -19.50
CA LEU A 196 -35.84 0.68 -20.90
C LEU A 196 -37.00 0.14 -21.75
N LEU A 197 -37.39 -1.11 -21.54
CA LEU A 197 -38.56 -1.71 -22.19
C LEU A 197 -39.83 -0.95 -21.83
N GLU A 198 -40.08 -0.67 -20.55
CA GLU A 198 -41.28 0.03 -20.10
C GLU A 198 -41.41 1.42 -20.74
N LYS A 199 -40.31 2.18 -20.80
CA LYS A 199 -40.27 3.47 -21.48
C LYS A 199 -40.59 3.33 -22.97
N ARG A 200 -39.94 2.38 -23.65
CA ARG A 200 -40.12 2.16 -25.10
C ARG A 200 -41.50 1.63 -25.46
N VAL A 201 -42.13 0.84 -24.58
CA VAL A 201 -43.49 0.34 -24.77
C VAL A 201 -44.51 1.47 -24.61
N ARG A 202 -44.29 2.42 -23.69
CA ARG A 202 -45.15 3.61 -23.55
C ARG A 202 -45.09 4.53 -24.77
N GLU A 203 -43.95 4.57 -25.46
CA GLU A 203 -43.71 5.40 -26.65
C GLU A 203 -44.04 4.67 -27.98
N ALA A 204 -44.37 3.38 -27.93
CA ALA A 204 -44.59 2.57 -29.14
C ALA A 204 -45.94 2.89 -29.81
N ALA A 205 -45.92 3.08 -31.12
CA ALA A 205 -47.12 3.34 -31.93
C ALA A 205 -47.70 2.06 -32.58
N THR A 206 -46.90 0.99 -32.69
CA THR A 206 -47.32 -0.27 -33.34
C THR A 206 -46.99 -1.51 -32.50
N VAL A 207 -47.77 -2.58 -32.68
CA VAL A 207 -47.55 -3.87 -32.00
C VAL A 207 -46.23 -4.52 -32.43
N GLU A 208 -45.80 -4.30 -33.67
CA GLU A 208 -44.50 -4.78 -34.18
C GLU A 208 -43.32 -4.12 -33.46
N GLN A 209 -43.42 -2.83 -33.13
CA GLN A 209 -42.40 -2.13 -32.33
C GLN A 209 -42.32 -2.71 -30.91
N ILE A 210 -43.48 -3.01 -30.30
CA ILE A 210 -43.55 -3.65 -28.98
C ILE A 210 -42.87 -5.03 -29.03
N LEU A 211 -43.14 -5.81 -30.08
CA LEU A 211 -42.51 -7.11 -30.31
C LEU A 211 -40.99 -7.00 -30.47
N SER A 212 -40.50 -6.05 -31.26
CA SER A 212 -39.05 -5.85 -31.42
C SER A 212 -38.39 -5.43 -30.13
N PHE A 213 -38.97 -4.45 -29.40
CA PHE A 213 -38.39 -3.97 -28.13
C PHE A 213 -38.37 -5.05 -27.05
N HIS A 214 -39.43 -5.87 -27.00
CA HIS A 214 -39.51 -7.00 -26.07
C HIS A 214 -38.45 -8.06 -26.38
N ASN A 215 -38.30 -8.46 -27.65
CA ASN A 215 -37.26 -9.41 -28.06
C ASN A 215 -35.84 -8.86 -27.81
N ASP A 216 -35.60 -7.57 -28.06
CA ASP A 216 -34.32 -6.92 -27.79
C ASP A 216 -33.98 -6.89 -26.30
N CYS A 217 -34.96 -6.58 -25.45
CA CYS A 217 -34.81 -6.57 -24.00
C CYS A 217 -34.42 -7.96 -23.47
N ILE A 218 -35.12 -9.01 -23.90
CA ILE A 218 -34.85 -10.38 -23.45
C ILE A 218 -33.50 -10.87 -23.98
N ASN A 219 -33.20 -10.66 -25.26
CA ASN A 219 -31.94 -11.09 -25.86
C ASN A 219 -30.74 -10.35 -25.24
N SER A 220 -30.88 -9.06 -24.94
CA SER A 220 -29.86 -8.28 -24.22
C SER A 220 -29.66 -8.79 -22.80
N SER A 221 -30.76 -9.09 -22.09
CA SER A 221 -30.71 -9.64 -20.73
C SER A 221 -30.06 -11.02 -20.70
N LEU A 222 -30.37 -11.89 -21.67
CA LEU A 222 -29.74 -13.21 -21.80
C LEU A 222 -28.23 -13.11 -22.08
N ARG A 223 -27.81 -12.18 -22.95
CA ARG A 223 -26.39 -11.94 -23.26
C ARG A 223 -25.63 -11.41 -22.03
N GLN A 224 -26.19 -10.39 -21.37
CA GLN A 224 -25.56 -9.75 -20.20
C GLN A 224 -25.55 -10.68 -18.97
N CYS A 225 -26.50 -11.62 -18.88
CA CYS A 225 -26.48 -12.72 -17.90
C CYS A 225 -25.57 -13.89 -18.28
N LEU A 226 -24.77 -13.78 -19.36
CA LEU A 226 -23.81 -14.79 -19.83
C LEU A 226 -24.45 -16.14 -20.25
N LEU A 227 -25.75 -16.14 -20.55
CA LEU A 227 -26.49 -17.35 -20.95
C LEU A 227 -26.32 -17.70 -22.44
N THR A 228 -25.75 -16.81 -23.26
CA THR A 228 -25.54 -17.07 -24.70
C THR A 228 -24.22 -17.78 -25.01
N ASP A 229 -23.23 -17.74 -24.11
CA ASP A 229 -21.91 -18.34 -24.32
C ASP A 229 -21.80 -19.73 -23.70
N ILE A 230 -22.34 -20.73 -24.40
CA ILE A 230 -22.31 -22.15 -23.97
C ILE A 230 -20.89 -22.70 -23.80
N LYS A 231 -19.88 -22.09 -24.44
CA LYS A 231 -18.47 -22.49 -24.27
C LYS A 231 -18.02 -22.37 -22.81
N LEU A 232 -18.52 -21.38 -22.06
CA LEU A 232 -18.21 -21.19 -20.64
C LEU A 232 -18.91 -22.24 -19.75
N PHE A 233 -20.12 -22.69 -20.13
CA PHE A 233 -20.88 -23.69 -19.36
C PHE A 233 -20.47 -25.14 -19.67
N LYS A 234 -19.97 -25.43 -20.88
CA LYS A 234 -19.41 -26.75 -21.22
C LYS A 234 -18.02 -26.96 -20.64
N SER A 235 -17.25 -25.91 -20.37
CA SER A 235 -15.91 -26.02 -19.76
C SER A 235 -15.94 -26.21 -18.24
N THR A 236 -17.11 -26.20 -17.58
CA THR A 236 -17.23 -26.36 -16.12
C THR A 236 -16.96 -27.79 -15.62
N HIS A 237 -16.42 -28.69 -16.45
CA HIS A 237 -15.90 -29.98 -16.00
C HIS A 237 -14.40 -29.99 -15.71
N ASN A 238 -13.66 -28.95 -16.10
CA ASN A 238 -12.23 -28.85 -15.83
C ASN A 238 -11.93 -27.54 -15.08
N GLU A 239 -12.07 -27.55 -13.75
CA GLU A 239 -11.62 -26.45 -12.88
C GLU A 239 -10.17 -26.00 -13.21
N ARG A 240 -9.34 -26.95 -13.65
CA ARG A 240 -7.95 -26.72 -14.07
C ARG A 240 -7.82 -25.81 -15.30
N GLU A 241 -8.68 -25.96 -16.30
CA GLU A 241 -8.59 -25.18 -17.54
C GLU A 241 -9.00 -23.71 -17.30
N ILE A 242 -9.93 -23.48 -16.39
CA ILE A 242 -10.30 -22.12 -15.94
C ILE A 242 -9.14 -21.48 -15.18
N ILE A 243 -8.50 -22.22 -14.28
CA ILE A 243 -7.35 -21.74 -13.52
C ILE A 243 -6.19 -21.39 -14.47
N GLU A 244 -5.84 -22.29 -15.39
CA GLU A 244 -4.78 -22.05 -16.39
C GLU A 244 -5.08 -20.83 -17.26
N ARG A 245 -6.35 -20.62 -17.64
CA ARG A 245 -6.72 -19.45 -18.45
C ARG A 245 -6.69 -18.15 -17.65
N VAL A 246 -7.11 -18.18 -16.39
CA VAL A 246 -7.00 -17.04 -15.48
C VAL A 246 -5.53 -16.69 -15.22
N GLU A 247 -4.69 -17.70 -14.96
CA GLU A 247 -3.25 -17.51 -14.78
C GLU A 247 -2.58 -16.94 -16.03
N SER A 248 -2.97 -17.41 -17.22
CA SER A 248 -2.49 -16.88 -18.50
C SER A 248 -2.89 -15.41 -18.72
N VAL A 249 -4.15 -15.05 -18.47
CA VAL A 249 -4.63 -13.66 -18.59
C VAL A 249 -3.96 -12.76 -17.56
N HIS A 250 -3.80 -13.24 -16.32
CA HIS A 250 -3.10 -12.53 -15.26
C HIS A 250 -1.61 -12.32 -15.59
N GLY A 251 -0.95 -13.35 -16.12
CA GLY A 251 0.45 -13.25 -16.58
C GLY A 251 0.63 -12.22 -17.69
N TRP A 252 -0.27 -12.21 -18.68
CA TRP A 252 -0.26 -11.21 -19.75
C TRP A 252 -0.51 -9.79 -19.22
N ALA A 253 -1.50 -9.61 -18.33
CA ALA A 253 -1.81 -8.31 -17.74
C ALA A 253 -0.63 -7.76 -16.91
N ASN A 254 0.04 -8.63 -16.13
CA ASN A 254 1.21 -8.26 -15.35
C ASN A 254 2.41 -7.89 -16.21
N ALA A 255 2.63 -8.61 -17.31
CA ALA A 255 3.69 -8.28 -18.26
C ALA A 255 3.47 -6.90 -18.90
N GLN A 256 2.23 -6.58 -19.29
CA GLN A 256 1.89 -5.27 -19.85
C GLN A 256 2.05 -4.15 -18.82
N LEU A 257 1.64 -4.39 -17.57
CA LEU A 257 1.82 -3.41 -16.51
C LEU A 257 3.30 -3.18 -16.17
N LEU A 258 4.11 -4.25 -16.15
CA LEU A 258 5.54 -4.15 -15.92
C LEU A 258 6.24 -3.38 -17.04
N ASP A 259 5.91 -3.65 -18.31
CA ASP A 259 6.42 -2.89 -19.45
C ASP A 259 6.09 -1.40 -19.34
N LEU A 260 4.84 -1.09 -18.98
CA LEU A 260 4.40 0.28 -18.78
C LEU A 260 5.19 0.98 -17.66
N ILE A 261 5.41 0.32 -16.52
CA ILE A 261 6.08 0.94 -15.37
C ILE A 261 7.60 1.05 -15.57
N VAL A 262 8.24 -0.02 -16.04
CA VAL A 262 9.70 -0.10 -16.14
C VAL A 262 10.21 0.63 -17.37
N HIS A 263 9.60 0.39 -18.54
CA HIS A 263 10.08 0.95 -19.80
C HIS A 263 9.42 2.29 -20.13
N LYS A 264 8.08 2.39 -20.12
CA LYS A 264 7.41 3.62 -20.56
C LYS A 264 7.49 4.76 -19.54
N SER A 265 7.44 4.46 -18.25
CA SER A 265 7.62 5.46 -17.18
C SER A 265 9.01 5.46 -16.55
N GLU A 266 9.98 4.77 -17.16
CA GLU A 266 11.39 4.76 -16.74
C GLU A 266 11.60 4.66 -15.21
N LEU A 267 10.94 3.72 -14.52
CA LEU A 267 11.00 3.63 -13.05
C LEU A 267 12.44 3.67 -12.49
N ILE A 268 13.40 3.09 -13.23
CA ILE A 268 14.81 3.06 -12.85
C ILE A 268 15.42 4.47 -12.81
N SER A 269 15.03 5.37 -13.73
CA SER A 269 15.49 6.76 -13.72
C SER A 269 14.97 7.49 -12.48
N HIS A 270 13.69 7.31 -12.14
CA HIS A 270 13.10 7.86 -10.91
C HIS A 270 13.77 7.33 -9.63
N LEU A 271 14.06 6.03 -9.56
CA LEU A 271 14.79 5.45 -8.43
C LEU A 271 16.21 6.01 -8.34
N ARG A 272 16.90 6.18 -9.48
CA ARG A 272 18.24 6.79 -9.50
C ARG A 272 18.21 8.23 -8.98
N SER A 273 17.23 9.03 -9.39
CA SER A 273 17.04 10.39 -8.83
C SER A 273 16.80 10.35 -7.32
N LEU A 274 15.97 9.42 -6.82
CA LEU A 274 15.78 9.25 -5.38
C LEU A 274 17.10 8.92 -4.66
N LYS A 275 17.96 8.08 -5.24
CA LYS A 275 19.29 7.82 -4.69
C LYS A 275 20.17 9.08 -4.68
N GLN A 276 20.19 9.82 -5.78
CA GLN A 276 21.01 11.04 -5.91
C GLN A 276 20.63 12.11 -4.89
N TYR A 277 19.33 12.36 -4.69
CA TYR A 277 18.87 13.45 -3.83
C TYR A 277 18.59 13.02 -2.38
N PHE A 278 17.88 11.91 -2.15
CA PHE A 278 17.51 11.50 -0.80
C PHE A 278 18.63 10.75 -0.08
N LEU A 279 19.49 10.04 -0.83
CA LEU A 279 20.57 9.23 -0.26
C LEU A 279 21.96 9.87 -0.43
N LEU A 280 22.01 11.11 -0.94
CA LEU A 280 23.22 11.96 -1.04
C LEU A 280 24.39 11.37 -1.85
N GLU A 281 24.12 10.56 -2.89
CA GLU A 281 25.18 9.94 -3.71
C GLU A 281 26.06 10.99 -4.42
N GLN A 282 25.47 12.11 -4.88
CA GLN A 282 26.21 13.26 -5.41
C GLN A 282 26.21 14.40 -4.39
N GLY A 283 27.13 14.34 -3.43
CA GLY A 283 27.19 15.27 -2.29
C GLY A 283 27.45 16.75 -2.64
N ASN A 284 27.86 17.06 -3.88
CA ASN A 284 28.25 18.41 -4.29
C ASN A 284 27.10 19.43 -4.19
N TRP A 285 25.90 19.04 -4.61
CA TRP A 285 24.74 19.96 -4.55
C TRP A 285 24.34 20.25 -3.10
N VAL A 286 24.48 19.26 -2.20
CA VAL A 286 24.12 19.39 -0.78
C VAL A 286 25.09 20.34 -0.08
N GLU A 287 26.39 20.23 -0.38
CA GLU A 287 27.42 21.13 0.14
C GLU A 287 27.17 22.57 -0.32
N ASN A 288 27.00 22.78 -1.63
CA ASN A 288 26.67 24.09 -2.20
C ASN A 288 25.37 24.66 -1.60
N PHE A 289 24.33 23.82 -1.46
CA PHE A 289 23.08 24.22 -0.85
C PHE A 289 23.25 24.63 0.62
N MET A 290 23.99 23.85 1.41
CA MET A 290 24.23 24.17 2.81
C MET A 290 24.98 25.49 2.98
N GLU A 291 25.96 25.79 2.12
CA GLU A 291 26.68 27.07 2.12
C GLU A 291 25.76 28.24 1.76
N LEU A 292 25.01 28.12 0.66
CA LEU A 292 24.09 29.16 0.21
C LEU A 292 22.96 29.40 1.23
N ALA A 293 22.44 28.33 1.84
CA ALA A 293 21.28 28.38 2.73
C ALA A 293 21.63 28.51 4.22
N GLN A 294 22.93 28.53 4.58
CA GLN A 294 23.42 28.54 5.96
C GLN A 294 22.70 29.58 6.85
N ASP A 295 22.59 30.82 6.38
CA ASP A 295 21.99 31.92 7.14
C ASP A 295 20.46 31.79 7.31
N GLU A 296 19.77 31.19 6.33
CA GLU A 296 18.33 30.97 6.41
C GLU A 296 18.00 29.74 7.25
N LEU A 297 18.82 28.68 7.17
CA LEU A 297 18.64 27.45 7.93
C LEU A 297 19.05 27.59 9.40
N ASN A 298 19.90 28.55 9.76
CA ASN A 298 20.23 28.86 11.15
C ASN A 298 19.14 29.67 11.88
N LYS A 299 18.15 30.23 11.17
CA LYS A 299 17.02 30.93 11.80
C LYS A 299 16.04 29.91 12.41
N ASN A 300 15.40 30.31 13.51
CA ASN A 300 14.39 29.50 14.18
C ASN A 300 13.01 29.71 13.55
N ALA A 301 12.34 28.61 13.18
CA ALA A 301 10.92 28.42 12.86
C ALA A 301 10.20 29.35 11.84
N LYS A 302 10.70 30.55 11.50
CA LYS A 302 10.09 31.49 10.54
C LYS A 302 10.90 31.56 9.26
N ILE A 303 10.99 30.43 8.55
CA ILE A 303 11.76 30.36 7.31
C ILE A 303 10.81 30.54 6.14
N ALA A 304 11.17 31.46 5.25
CA ALA A 304 10.43 31.67 4.02
C ALA A 304 10.73 30.52 3.05
N GLU A 305 9.75 29.63 2.87
CA GLU A 305 9.85 28.44 2.00
C GLU A 305 10.36 28.78 0.60
N TRP A 306 9.88 29.89 0.03
CA TRP A 306 10.28 30.36 -1.29
C TRP A 306 11.77 30.73 -1.39
N LYS A 307 12.38 31.26 -0.32
CA LYS A 307 13.81 31.61 -0.31
C LYS A 307 14.67 30.36 -0.32
N LEU A 308 14.32 29.37 0.50
CA LEU A 308 15.02 28.09 0.50
C LEU A 308 14.82 27.36 -0.81
N LYS A 309 13.63 27.42 -1.40
CA LYS A 309 13.36 26.85 -2.72
C LYS A 309 14.25 27.49 -3.78
N SER A 310 14.32 28.82 -3.84
CA SER A 310 15.20 29.51 -4.78
C SER A 310 16.69 29.13 -4.59
N LYS A 311 17.15 29.00 -3.34
CA LYS A 311 18.52 28.54 -3.05
C LYS A 311 18.76 27.07 -3.43
N LEU A 312 17.75 26.22 -3.27
CA LEU A 312 17.77 24.84 -3.71
C LEU A 312 17.84 24.77 -5.24
N ASP A 313 17.02 25.56 -5.94
CA ASP A 313 17.01 25.61 -7.40
C ASP A 313 18.39 26.04 -7.95
N ILE A 314 19.04 27.03 -7.32
CA ILE A 314 20.43 27.45 -7.66
C ILE A 314 21.43 26.31 -7.42
N ALA A 315 21.32 25.59 -6.31
CA ALA A 315 22.22 24.47 -6.01
C ALA A 315 22.02 23.27 -6.96
N LEU A 316 20.81 23.13 -7.53
CA LEU A 316 20.45 22.07 -8.46
C LEU A 316 20.72 22.43 -9.93
N ASP A 317 21.00 23.70 -10.26
CA ASP A 317 21.19 24.15 -11.65
C ASP A 317 22.40 23.50 -12.34
N GLY A 318 23.37 23.01 -11.56
CA GLY A 318 24.52 22.24 -12.05
C GLY A 318 24.32 20.72 -12.13
N VAL A 319 23.16 20.19 -11.75
CA VAL A 319 22.87 18.74 -11.76
C VAL A 319 22.06 18.38 -13.01
N GLU A 320 22.67 17.60 -13.90
CA GLU A 320 22.00 17.05 -15.09
C GLU A 320 21.15 15.83 -14.70
N ASP A 321 19.88 16.07 -14.31
CA ASP A 321 18.89 15.01 -14.10
C ASP A 321 17.56 15.35 -14.78
N VAL A 322 16.99 14.37 -15.48
CA VAL A 322 15.70 14.43 -16.20
C VAL A 322 14.53 14.63 -15.23
N ASN A 323 14.63 14.11 -14.00
CA ASN A 323 13.53 14.10 -13.04
C ASN A 323 13.62 15.16 -11.94
N LYS A 324 14.53 16.15 -12.08
CA LYS A 324 14.77 17.20 -11.07
C LYS A 324 13.52 18.00 -10.71
N ASP A 325 12.64 18.25 -11.68
CA ASP A 325 11.42 19.05 -11.50
C ASP A 325 10.39 18.40 -10.56
N ASN A 326 10.52 17.10 -10.29
CA ASN A 326 9.65 16.39 -9.37
C ASN A 326 10.03 16.61 -7.90
N LEU A 327 11.20 17.19 -7.63
CA LEU A 327 11.63 17.55 -6.28
C LEU A 327 10.86 18.76 -5.77
N LYS A 328 10.44 18.68 -4.52
CA LYS A 328 9.83 19.78 -3.78
C LYS A 328 10.49 19.93 -2.44
N LEU A 329 10.57 21.17 -1.98
CA LEU A 329 10.98 21.46 -0.62
C LEU A 329 9.79 21.27 0.31
N ALA A 330 9.99 20.58 1.43
CA ALA A 330 9.00 20.44 2.48
C ALA A 330 9.62 20.81 3.84
N LEU A 331 8.92 21.65 4.61
CA LEU A 331 9.32 22.02 5.97
C LEU A 331 8.46 21.27 6.98
N LEU A 332 9.08 20.37 7.75
CA LEU A 332 8.41 19.65 8.82
C LEU A 332 8.46 20.46 10.12
N SER A 333 7.34 20.51 10.84
CA SER A 333 7.21 21.18 12.13
C SER A 333 7.88 20.46 13.30
N HIS A 334 8.40 19.25 13.08
CA HIS A 334 8.89 18.35 14.13
C HIS A 334 10.32 17.87 13.84
N SER A 335 11.14 17.71 14.88
CA SER A 335 12.47 17.08 14.80
C SER A 335 12.39 15.61 14.36
N LEU A 336 13.52 15.02 13.96
CA LEU A 336 13.57 13.61 13.55
C LEU A 336 13.30 12.68 14.75
N SER A 337 13.84 13.01 15.92
CA SER A 337 13.62 12.29 17.19
C SER A 337 12.13 12.28 17.58
N THR A 338 11.44 13.41 17.40
CA THR A 338 9.98 13.51 17.63
C THR A 338 9.18 12.78 16.55
N GLN A 339 9.57 12.87 15.27
CA GLN A 339 8.90 12.14 14.18
C GLN A 339 8.98 10.63 14.40
N LEU A 340 10.15 10.10 14.79
CA LEU A 340 10.31 8.69 15.12
C LEU A 340 9.47 8.30 16.34
N SER A 341 9.39 9.14 17.36
CA SER A 341 8.54 8.86 18.53
C SER A 341 7.05 8.85 18.20
N LEU A 342 6.60 9.68 17.25
CA LEU A 342 5.22 9.72 16.77
C LEU A 342 4.87 8.50 15.91
N ILE A 343 5.81 8.02 15.09
CA ILE A 343 5.61 6.83 14.24
C ILE A 343 5.55 5.54 15.07
N HIS A 344 6.34 5.47 16.15
CA HIS A 344 6.36 4.30 17.04
C HIS A 344 5.33 4.39 18.18
N ALA A 345 4.63 5.52 18.32
CA ALA A 345 3.52 5.62 19.26
C ALA A 345 2.35 4.75 18.77
N PRO A 346 1.68 3.99 19.66
CA PRO A 346 0.49 3.24 19.28
C PRO A 346 -0.59 4.20 18.74
N PRO A 347 -1.42 3.76 17.77
CA PRO A 347 -2.50 4.58 17.24
C PRO A 347 -3.41 5.02 18.40
N PRO A 348 -3.70 6.32 18.54
CA PRO A 348 -4.50 6.81 19.66
C PRO A 348 -5.93 6.30 19.53
N GLU A 349 -6.43 5.63 20.56
CA GLU A 349 -7.82 5.14 20.64
C GLU A 349 -8.84 6.28 20.83
N ASP A 350 -8.39 7.51 21.16
CA ASP A 350 -9.25 8.66 21.48
C ASP A 350 -8.78 10.00 20.88
N ASN A 351 -9.73 10.87 20.49
CA ASN A 351 -9.46 12.22 19.95
C ASN A 351 -8.75 13.17 20.95
N LYS A 352 -8.79 12.88 22.27
CA LYS A 352 -8.12 13.70 23.31
C LYS A 352 -6.61 13.45 23.40
N THR A 353 -6.12 12.25 23.05
CA THR A 353 -4.68 11.94 23.04
C THR A 353 -3.97 12.46 21.78
N MET A 354 -4.70 12.70 20.67
CA MET A 354 -4.17 13.44 19.51
C MET A 354 -3.88 14.91 19.79
N LEU A 355 -4.74 15.59 20.54
CA LEU A 355 -4.51 16.98 20.96
C LEU A 355 -3.32 17.07 21.92
N ASN A 356 -3.21 16.14 22.87
CA ASN A 356 -2.07 16.15 23.79
C ASN A 356 -0.74 15.81 23.10
N SER A 357 -0.67 14.82 22.20
CA SER A 357 0.56 14.48 21.48
C SER A 357 1.03 15.59 20.53
N THR A 358 0.10 16.29 19.88
CA THR A 358 0.40 17.46 19.02
C THR A 358 0.76 18.71 19.83
N VAL A 359 0.20 18.89 21.03
CA VAL A 359 0.55 19.99 21.95
C VAL A 359 1.91 19.75 22.63
N PHE A 360 2.21 18.53 23.08
CA PHE A 360 3.53 18.15 23.61
C PHE A 360 4.64 18.25 22.55
N ALA A 361 4.33 18.00 21.27
CA ALA A 361 5.27 18.24 20.18
C ALA A 361 5.52 19.74 19.94
N LYS A 362 4.49 20.59 20.01
CA LYS A 362 4.61 22.04 19.79
C LYS A 362 5.48 22.78 20.81
N GLU A 363 5.52 22.37 22.08
CA GLU A 363 6.29 23.09 23.12
C GLU A 363 7.80 22.85 23.04
N LYS A 364 8.25 21.62 22.76
CA LYS A 364 9.68 21.29 22.58
C LYS A 364 10.26 21.82 21.27
N ASP A 365 9.41 22.02 20.26
CA ASP A 365 9.80 22.38 18.90
C ASP A 365 9.96 23.90 18.68
N SER A 366 9.65 24.73 19.70
CA SER A 366 9.81 26.20 19.66
C SER A 366 11.25 26.70 19.45
N LYS A 367 12.25 25.81 19.55
CA LYS A 367 13.68 26.08 19.32
C LYS A 367 14.27 25.37 18.09
N LEU A 368 13.44 24.78 17.23
CA LEU A 368 13.94 24.09 16.03
C LEU A 368 14.57 25.07 15.03
N THR A 369 15.82 24.79 14.69
CA THR A 369 16.53 25.44 13.59
C THR A 369 16.02 24.91 12.26
N GLY A 370 16.12 25.71 11.20
CA GLY A 370 15.75 25.32 9.84
C GLY A 370 16.40 24.05 9.33
N PHE A 371 17.63 23.79 9.75
CA PHE A 371 18.33 22.51 9.50
C PHE A 371 17.60 21.28 10.04
N GLY A 372 16.86 21.42 11.15
CA GLY A 372 16.04 20.34 11.69
C GLY A 372 14.69 20.19 10.98
N CYS A 373 14.16 21.27 10.40
CA CYS A 373 12.86 21.28 9.72
C CYS A 373 12.94 20.91 8.23
N PHE A 374 14.11 21.07 7.60
CA PHE A 374 14.29 20.87 6.18
C PHE A 374 14.14 19.40 5.75
N THR A 375 13.30 19.16 4.75
CA THR A 375 13.13 17.87 4.08
C THR A 375 12.88 18.05 2.59
N LEU A 376 13.20 17.01 1.82
CA LEU A 376 12.81 16.91 0.42
C LEU A 376 11.52 16.10 0.30
N ASP A 377 10.64 16.50 -0.61
CA ASP A 377 9.48 15.72 -1.06
C ASP A 377 9.63 15.42 -2.55
N TYR A 378 9.06 14.31 -3.00
CA TYR A 378 9.16 13.86 -4.39
C TYR A 378 7.77 13.62 -4.95
N LYS A 379 7.39 14.36 -5.97
CA LYS A 379 6.09 14.22 -6.62
C LYS A 379 6.14 13.11 -7.68
N ALA A 380 5.92 11.88 -7.27
CA ALA A 380 5.72 10.76 -8.20
C ALA A 380 4.38 10.89 -8.92
N GLN A 381 4.39 11.02 -10.26
CA GLN A 381 3.18 11.00 -11.06
C GLN A 381 2.67 9.56 -11.24
N TRP A 382 1.38 9.41 -11.55
CA TRP A 382 0.87 8.12 -12.01
C TRP A 382 1.55 7.79 -13.34
N PRO A 383 2.06 6.57 -13.56
CA PRO A 383 1.85 5.31 -12.82
C PRO A 383 2.89 5.01 -11.74
N VAL A 384 4.02 5.73 -11.71
CA VAL A 384 5.15 5.49 -10.80
C VAL A 384 4.75 5.63 -9.32
N SER A 385 3.72 6.43 -9.03
CA SER A 385 3.13 6.58 -7.69
C SER A 385 2.66 5.25 -7.07
N LEU A 386 2.41 4.22 -7.87
CA LEU A 386 2.07 2.88 -7.38
C LEU A 386 3.25 2.23 -6.65
N VAL A 387 4.46 2.39 -7.20
CA VAL A 387 5.70 1.88 -6.59
C VAL A 387 6.22 2.83 -5.53
N LEU A 388 6.29 4.12 -5.86
CA LEU A 388 6.69 5.20 -4.96
C LEU A 388 5.50 5.71 -4.14
N SER A 389 4.99 4.83 -3.27
CA SER A 389 3.91 5.19 -2.36
C SER A 389 4.32 6.30 -1.39
N ARG A 390 3.35 7.04 -0.84
CA ARG A 390 3.61 8.05 0.20
C ARG A 390 4.35 7.47 1.41
N LYS A 391 4.06 6.21 1.76
CA LYS A 391 4.76 5.48 2.82
C LYS A 391 6.25 5.34 2.50
N ALA A 392 6.60 4.88 1.31
CA ALA A 392 8.00 4.74 0.92
C ALA A 392 8.72 6.10 0.88
N LEU A 393 8.08 7.15 0.36
CA LEU A 393 8.65 8.50 0.36
C LEU A 393 8.91 9.03 1.78
N THR A 394 8.01 8.78 2.74
CA THR A 394 8.27 9.16 4.14
C THR A 394 9.46 8.41 4.75
N GLN A 395 9.72 7.18 4.32
CA GLN A 395 10.89 6.42 4.74
C GLN A 395 12.19 6.97 4.14
N TYR A 396 12.17 7.37 2.86
CA TYR A 396 13.29 8.10 2.26
C TYR A 396 13.54 9.45 2.92
N GLN A 397 12.49 10.18 3.31
CA GLN A 397 12.62 11.43 4.06
C GLN A 397 13.34 11.21 5.41
N LEU A 398 13.03 10.14 6.12
CA LEU A 398 13.72 9.80 7.38
C LEU A 398 15.22 9.55 7.16
N LEU A 399 15.57 8.78 6.13
CA LEU A 399 16.97 8.53 5.76
C LEU A 399 17.68 9.83 5.37
N PHE A 400 17.06 10.64 4.51
CA PHE A 400 17.59 11.93 4.08
C PHE A 400 17.88 12.85 5.27
N ARG A 401 16.93 13.00 6.20
CA ARG A 401 17.09 13.84 7.38
C ARG A 401 18.25 13.40 8.27
N LEU A 402 18.43 12.09 8.47
CA LEU A 402 19.56 11.55 9.22
C LEU A 402 20.88 11.88 8.52
N LEU A 403 21.00 11.55 7.23
CA LEU A 403 22.21 11.76 6.44
C LEU A 403 22.56 13.26 6.35
N PHE A 404 21.56 14.11 6.13
CA PHE A 404 21.70 15.56 6.09
C PHE A 404 22.20 16.12 7.43
N TYR A 405 21.70 15.59 8.56
CA TYR A 405 22.16 16.00 9.88
C TYR A 405 23.61 15.58 10.14
N CYS A 406 23.98 14.34 9.83
CA CYS A 406 25.38 13.88 9.92
C CYS A 406 26.32 14.75 9.08
N LYS A 407 25.92 15.04 7.83
CA LYS A 407 26.68 15.88 6.90
C LYS A 407 26.87 17.31 7.44
N ARG A 408 25.81 17.92 7.99
CA ARG A 408 25.89 19.24 8.63
C ARG A 408 26.91 19.26 9.77
N VAL A 409 26.85 18.27 10.67
CA VAL A 409 27.75 18.18 11.82
C VAL A 409 29.19 17.96 11.36
N ARG A 410 29.42 17.12 10.34
CA ARG A 410 30.74 16.93 9.73
C ARG A 410 31.30 18.24 9.17
N ASN A 411 30.56 18.93 8.31
CA ASN A 411 31.03 20.19 7.73
C ASN A 411 31.31 21.25 8.82
N GLY A 412 30.51 21.28 9.89
CA GLY A 412 30.77 22.12 11.06
C GLY A 412 32.08 21.77 11.78
N LEU A 413 32.39 20.48 11.91
CA LEU A 413 33.64 20.00 12.51
C LEU A 413 34.84 20.27 11.60
N ASP A 414 34.69 20.13 10.28
CA ASP A 414 35.73 20.46 9.30
C ASP A 414 36.08 21.95 9.35
N ASN A 415 35.07 22.83 9.42
CA ASN A 415 35.27 24.28 9.58
C ASN A 415 35.90 24.63 10.93
N ALA A 416 35.47 23.99 12.01
CA ALA A 416 36.09 24.17 13.32
C ALA A 416 37.54 23.68 13.32
N TRP A 417 37.83 22.59 12.60
CA TRP A 417 39.18 22.05 12.43
C TRP A 417 40.08 22.97 11.60
N LEU A 418 39.58 23.55 10.51
CA LEU A 418 40.30 24.56 9.72
C LEU A 418 40.70 25.76 10.58
N TRP A 419 39.74 26.30 11.36
CA TRP A 419 40.00 27.39 12.30
C TRP A 419 41.02 27.01 13.38
N HIS A 420 41.04 25.75 13.75
CA HIS A 420 41.90 25.22 14.79
C HIS A 420 43.31 24.83 14.29
N GLN A 421 43.46 24.39 13.04
CA GLN A 421 44.77 24.13 12.43
C GLN A 421 45.64 25.40 12.39
N SER A 422 45.02 26.57 12.25
CA SER A 422 45.70 27.87 12.44
C SER A 422 46.25 28.08 13.85
N MET A 423 45.81 27.32 14.86
CA MET A 423 46.12 27.50 16.29
C MET A 423 46.94 26.38 16.94
N LYS A 424 47.28 25.33 16.19
CA LYS A 424 48.22 24.24 16.53
C LYS A 424 47.95 23.28 17.70
N GLU A 425 46.90 23.38 18.53
CA GLU A 425 46.73 22.39 19.63
C GLU A 425 45.28 22.11 20.05
N LEU A 426 44.81 20.85 19.84
CA LEU A 426 43.79 20.11 20.60
C LEU A 426 43.50 18.74 19.90
N PRO A 427 43.74 17.60 20.56
CA PRO A 427 43.46 16.26 20.00
C PRO A 427 41.95 15.90 19.95
N HIS A 428 41.09 16.63 20.66
CA HIS A 428 39.70 16.22 20.92
C HIS A 428 38.76 16.41 19.74
N GLY A 429 38.98 17.45 18.92
CA GLY A 429 38.23 17.64 17.67
C GLY A 429 38.44 16.50 16.67
N ARG A 430 39.63 15.87 16.69
CA ARG A 430 39.93 14.71 15.83
C ARG A 430 39.11 13.48 16.18
N ARG A 431 38.87 13.22 17.47
CA ARG A 431 38.03 12.09 17.91
C ARG A 431 36.57 12.30 17.51
N MET A 432 36.02 13.52 17.70
CA MET A 432 34.67 13.85 17.26
C MET A 432 34.52 13.72 15.73
N LEU A 433 35.49 14.24 14.97
CA LEU A 433 35.50 14.13 13.51
C LEU A 433 35.60 12.67 13.06
N HIS A 434 36.46 11.87 13.68
CA HIS A 434 36.58 10.44 13.40
C HIS A 434 35.24 9.73 13.60
N VAL A 435 34.59 9.91 14.75
CA VAL A 435 33.30 9.25 15.05
C VAL A 435 32.23 9.65 14.03
N VAL A 436 32.09 10.94 13.72
CA VAL A 436 31.07 11.40 12.74
C VAL A 436 31.40 10.90 11.33
N THR A 437 32.66 10.92 10.93
CA THR A 437 33.11 10.40 9.62
C THR A 437 32.87 8.90 9.51
N THR A 438 33.14 8.14 10.58
CA THR A 438 32.89 6.70 10.64
C THR A 438 31.39 6.40 10.58
N LEU A 439 30.54 7.15 11.31
CA LEU A 439 29.08 7.01 11.24
C LEU A 439 28.54 7.32 9.84
N GLU A 440 28.98 8.42 9.22
CA GLU A 440 28.55 8.78 7.86
C GLU A 440 29.00 7.73 6.84
N ARG A 441 30.26 7.28 6.93
CA ARG A 441 30.79 6.22 6.06
C ARG A 441 29.99 4.94 6.21
N TYR A 442 29.64 4.55 7.43
CA TYR A 442 28.80 3.39 7.68
C TYR A 442 27.43 3.52 7.04
N PHE A 443 26.72 4.62 7.28
CA PHE A 443 25.39 4.82 6.71
C PHE A 443 25.40 4.83 5.18
N LEU A 444 26.37 5.49 4.55
CA LEU A 444 26.42 5.58 3.09
C LEU A 444 26.99 4.31 2.43
N LEU A 445 28.16 3.84 2.87
CA LEU A 445 28.91 2.78 2.17
C LEU A 445 28.59 1.37 2.66
N ASP A 446 28.35 1.17 3.95
CA ASP A 446 28.12 -0.17 4.51
C ASP A 446 26.62 -0.55 4.52
N VAL A 447 25.72 0.44 4.53
CA VAL A 447 24.27 0.22 4.63
C VAL A 447 23.56 0.56 3.33
N VAL A 448 23.59 1.81 2.91
CA VAL A 448 22.78 2.29 1.77
C VAL A 448 23.25 1.70 0.44
N GLU A 449 24.55 1.78 0.14
CA GLU A 449 25.11 1.32 -1.13
C GLU A 449 24.92 -0.19 -1.42
N PRO A 450 25.20 -1.13 -0.49
CA PRO A 450 24.99 -2.56 -0.76
C PRO A 450 23.51 -2.92 -0.90
N ASN A 451 22.63 -2.32 -0.09
CA ASN A 451 21.19 -2.52 -0.20
C ASN A 451 20.67 -2.00 -1.55
N TRP A 452 21.18 -0.86 -2.03
CA TRP A 452 20.81 -0.31 -3.33
C TRP A 452 21.29 -1.18 -4.49
N ARG A 453 22.54 -1.67 -4.45
CA ARG A 453 23.06 -2.60 -5.46
C ARG A 453 22.23 -3.88 -5.54
N LEU A 454 21.80 -4.39 -4.38
CA LEU A 454 20.92 -5.56 -4.32
C LEU A 454 19.54 -5.25 -4.92
N LEU A 455 18.99 -4.07 -4.64
CA LEU A 455 17.73 -3.60 -5.24
C LEU A 455 17.86 -3.51 -6.76
N GLU A 456 18.90 -2.86 -7.28
CA GLU A 456 19.08 -2.68 -8.72
C GLU A 456 19.20 -4.01 -9.45
N LYS A 457 19.93 -4.98 -8.88
CA LYS A 457 20.01 -6.34 -9.43
C LYS A 457 18.64 -7.02 -9.43
N ARG A 458 17.92 -6.99 -8.30
CA ARG A 458 16.62 -7.66 -8.15
C ARG A 458 15.51 -7.02 -8.99
N VAL A 459 15.54 -5.70 -9.19
CA VAL A 459 14.58 -4.98 -10.03
C VAL A 459 14.79 -5.33 -11.50
N ARG A 460 16.03 -5.52 -11.96
CA ARG A 460 16.31 -6.00 -13.33
C ARG A 460 15.82 -7.43 -13.58
N GLU A 461 15.81 -8.27 -12.55
CA GLU A 461 15.38 -9.68 -12.62
C GLU A 461 13.88 -9.88 -12.31
N ALA A 462 13.15 -8.83 -11.95
CA ALA A 462 11.77 -8.95 -11.49
C ALA A 462 10.80 -9.24 -12.65
N ALA A 463 9.89 -10.20 -12.44
CA ALA A 463 8.89 -10.60 -13.43
C ALA A 463 7.50 -9.99 -13.17
N THR A 464 7.25 -9.47 -11.97
CA THR A 464 5.97 -8.83 -11.64
C THR A 464 6.16 -7.53 -10.85
N VAL A 465 5.16 -6.65 -10.90
CA VAL A 465 5.16 -5.37 -10.20
C VAL A 465 5.13 -5.56 -8.68
N GLU A 466 4.46 -6.60 -8.17
CA GLU A 466 4.47 -6.93 -6.74
C GLU A 466 5.86 -7.32 -6.24
N GLN A 467 6.65 -8.02 -7.07
CA GLN A 467 8.03 -8.34 -6.74
C GLN A 467 8.87 -7.06 -6.63
N ILE A 468 8.75 -6.13 -7.58
CA ILE A 468 9.42 -4.82 -7.53
C ILE A 468 9.04 -4.07 -6.25
N LEU A 469 7.75 -4.02 -5.93
CA LEU A 469 7.24 -3.42 -4.70
C LEU A 469 7.82 -4.06 -3.44
N SER A 470 7.88 -5.39 -3.39
CA SER A 470 8.47 -6.12 -2.26
C SER A 470 9.95 -5.78 -2.12
N PHE A 471 10.73 -5.88 -3.20
CA PHE A 471 12.17 -5.63 -3.18
C PHE A 471 12.50 -4.19 -2.77
N HIS A 472 11.75 -3.22 -3.28
CA HIS A 472 11.89 -1.82 -2.90
C HIS A 472 11.60 -1.60 -1.40
N ASN A 473 10.48 -2.13 -0.90
CA ASN A 473 10.15 -2.04 0.51
C ASN A 473 11.19 -2.76 1.40
N ASP A 474 11.70 -3.91 0.98
CA ASP A 474 12.71 -4.67 1.70
C ASP A 474 14.05 -3.90 1.75
N CYS A 475 14.44 -3.25 0.66
CA CYS A 475 15.63 -2.40 0.59
C CYS A 475 15.53 -1.22 1.58
N ILE A 476 14.42 -0.48 1.55
CA ILE A 476 14.22 0.69 2.41
C ILE A 476 14.11 0.26 3.89
N ASN A 477 13.34 -0.78 4.18
CA ASN A 477 13.17 -1.26 5.55
C ASN A 477 14.49 -1.80 6.13
N SER A 478 15.28 -2.50 5.32
CA SER A 478 16.62 -2.95 5.72
C SER A 478 17.54 -1.76 5.98
N SER A 479 17.51 -0.75 5.11
CA SER A 479 18.31 0.47 5.26
C SER A 479 17.91 1.26 6.52
N LEU A 480 16.62 1.45 6.79
CA LEU A 480 16.14 2.09 8.01
C LEU A 480 16.57 1.34 9.28
N ARG A 481 16.50 0.01 9.25
CA ARG A 481 16.92 -0.82 10.39
C ARG A 481 18.41 -0.70 10.66
N GLN A 482 19.22 -0.86 9.62
CA GLN A 482 20.68 -0.79 9.70
C GLN A 482 21.18 0.63 10.01
N CYS A 483 20.47 1.68 9.59
CA CYS A 483 20.74 3.07 10.02
C CYS A 483 20.29 3.39 11.46
N LEU A 484 19.90 2.40 12.26
CA LEU A 484 19.49 2.53 13.66
C LEU A 484 18.18 3.31 13.88
N LEU A 485 17.39 3.58 12.82
CA LEU A 485 16.18 4.41 12.89
C LEU A 485 14.95 3.65 13.45
N THR A 486 14.96 2.32 13.47
CA THR A 486 13.89 1.51 14.07
C THR A 486 14.00 1.36 15.58
N ASP A 487 15.20 1.44 16.16
CA ASP A 487 15.36 1.42 17.61
C ASP A 487 15.54 2.85 18.14
N ILE A 488 14.47 3.38 18.73
CA ILE A 488 14.43 4.72 19.31
C ILE A 488 15.53 4.92 20.37
N LYS A 489 15.92 3.87 21.10
CA LYS A 489 16.94 3.97 22.15
C LYS A 489 18.32 4.19 21.55
N LEU A 490 18.70 3.37 20.56
CA LEU A 490 19.97 3.50 19.84
C LEU A 490 20.03 4.83 19.08
N PHE A 491 18.93 5.20 18.41
CA PHE A 491 18.85 6.47 17.71
C PHE A 491 19.04 7.66 18.67
N LYS A 492 18.44 7.65 19.87
CA LYS A 492 18.64 8.71 20.87
C LYS A 492 20.09 8.82 21.34
N MET A 493 20.85 7.72 21.36
CA MET A 493 22.29 7.76 21.69
C MET A 493 23.08 8.45 20.55
N VAL A 494 22.80 8.08 19.30
CA VAL A 494 23.39 8.74 18.10
C VAL A 494 23.04 10.24 18.08
N ASP A 495 21.78 10.58 18.32
CA ASP A 495 21.29 11.97 18.37
C ASP A 495 22.00 12.80 19.44
N ARG A 496 22.21 12.23 20.64
CA ARG A 496 22.99 12.88 21.71
C ARG A 496 24.45 13.10 21.33
N ALA A 497 25.09 12.11 20.70
CA ALA A 497 26.48 12.22 20.26
C ALA A 497 26.64 13.31 19.18
N LEU A 498 25.78 13.30 18.16
CA LEU A 498 25.77 14.32 17.10
C LEU A 498 25.42 15.71 17.65
N THR A 499 24.50 15.81 18.60
CA THR A 499 24.16 17.08 19.26
C THR A 499 25.34 17.63 20.06
N ALA A 500 26.10 16.77 20.76
CA ALA A 500 27.32 17.20 21.45
C ALA A 500 28.36 17.76 20.48
N CYS A 501 28.57 17.11 19.32
CA CYS A 501 29.41 17.63 18.23
C CYS A 501 28.88 18.96 17.68
N HIS A 502 27.57 19.11 17.52
CA HIS A 502 26.98 20.36 17.06
C HIS A 502 27.18 21.51 18.07
N VAL A 503 27.00 21.26 19.37
CA VAL A 503 27.26 22.25 20.42
C VAL A 503 28.73 22.67 20.43
N PHE A 504 29.64 21.71 20.26
CA PHE A 504 31.08 21.99 20.14
C PHE A 504 31.39 22.90 18.93
N THR A 505 30.88 22.57 17.74
CA THR A 505 31.10 23.37 16.53
C THR A 505 30.49 24.77 16.63
N SER A 506 29.32 24.92 17.24
CA SER A 506 28.71 26.22 17.51
C SER A 506 29.52 27.04 18.53
N TYR A 507 30.08 26.39 19.55
CA TYR A 507 30.95 27.06 20.52
C TYR A 507 32.22 27.58 19.84
N MET A 508 32.87 26.75 19.00
CA MET A 508 34.05 27.14 18.21
C MET A 508 33.75 28.29 17.26
N ALA A 509 32.62 28.26 16.55
CA ALA A 509 32.22 29.35 15.66
C ALA A 509 31.95 30.67 16.42
N THR A 510 31.48 30.60 17.67
CA THR A 510 31.27 31.80 18.50
C THR A 510 32.59 32.38 18.96
N CYS A 511 33.54 31.53 19.37
CA CYS A 511 34.91 31.93 19.70
C CYS A 511 35.60 32.60 18.50
N ALA A 512 35.47 32.02 17.30
CA ALA A 512 35.98 32.59 16.06
C ALA A 512 35.45 34.02 15.82
N LYS A 513 34.14 34.23 15.94
CA LYS A 513 33.52 35.56 15.77
C LYS A 513 33.97 36.59 16.80
N HIS A 514 34.18 36.20 18.06
CA HIS A 514 34.69 37.12 19.08
C HIS A 514 36.09 37.62 18.73
N ILE A 515 36.93 36.75 18.16
CA ILE A 515 38.27 37.10 17.70
C ILE A 515 38.20 38.00 16.46
N ASP A 516 37.39 37.65 15.46
CA ASP A 516 37.22 38.47 14.24
C ASP A 516 36.61 39.86 14.54
N SER A 517 35.77 39.97 15.58
CA SER A 517 35.21 41.26 16.04
C SER A 517 36.25 42.18 16.68
N THR A 518 37.30 41.61 17.29
CA THR A 518 38.44 42.41 17.78
C THR A 518 39.33 42.90 16.63
N ASP A 519 39.36 42.19 15.50
CA ASP A 519 40.15 42.54 14.31
C ASP A 519 39.44 43.58 13.40
N THR A 520 38.10 43.57 13.32
CA THR A 520 37.33 44.45 12.42
C THR A 520 37.22 45.91 12.87
N ALA A 521 37.31 46.19 14.18
CA ALA A 521 37.24 47.56 14.70
C ALA A 521 38.46 48.45 14.37
N LEU A 522 39.53 47.88 13.81
CA LEU A 522 40.83 48.57 13.65
C LEU A 522 41.38 48.56 12.21
N ASN A 523 40.58 48.14 11.22
CA ASN A 523 41.08 47.69 9.92
C ASN A 523 41.11 48.73 8.78
N ILE A 524 40.81 50.00 9.03
CA ILE A 524 40.66 50.96 7.91
C ILE A 524 42.00 51.62 7.47
N ASN A 525 43.10 51.61 8.24
CA ASN A 525 44.33 52.33 7.82
C ASN A 525 45.66 51.74 8.37
N LEU A 526 46.17 50.62 7.84
CA LEU A 526 47.48 50.08 8.30
C LEU A 526 48.37 49.50 7.18
N SER A 527 49.67 49.81 7.27
CA SER A 527 50.75 49.42 6.35
C SER A 527 51.20 47.95 6.48
N LEU A 528 51.92 47.41 5.47
CA LEU A 528 52.39 46.01 5.42
C LEU A 528 53.22 45.55 6.63
N LYS A 529 54.02 46.44 7.25
CA LYS A 529 54.77 46.14 8.48
C LYS A 529 53.88 46.13 9.73
N GLN A 530 52.84 46.95 9.77
CA GLN A 530 51.84 46.95 10.84
C GLN A 530 50.94 45.71 10.75
N ARG A 531 50.70 45.17 9.53
CA ARG A 531 50.00 43.90 9.33
C ARG A 531 50.77 42.71 9.92
N SER A 532 52.10 42.61 9.76
CA SER A 532 52.88 41.49 10.31
C SER A 532 53.06 41.56 11.83
N ALA A 533 53.14 42.76 12.41
CA ALA A 533 53.14 42.96 13.86
C ALA A 533 51.76 42.65 14.47
N LYS A 534 50.67 43.08 13.84
CA LYS A 534 49.31 42.75 14.29
C LYS A 534 48.94 41.29 14.06
N MET A 535 49.46 40.61 13.04
CA MET A 535 49.29 39.16 12.91
C MET A 535 49.86 38.40 14.12
N LYS A 536 50.95 38.91 14.71
CA LYS A 536 51.53 38.36 15.95
C LYS A 536 50.71 38.75 17.19
N GLU A 537 50.05 39.90 17.19
CA GLU A 537 49.21 40.41 18.28
C GLU A 537 47.80 39.78 18.31
N SER A 538 47.17 39.57 17.15
CA SER A 538 45.97 38.75 17.01
C SER A 538 46.28 37.30 17.39
N ALA A 539 47.45 36.75 17.00
CA ALA A 539 47.87 35.42 17.44
C ALA A 539 48.10 35.32 18.96
N SER A 540 48.52 36.40 19.65
CA SER A 540 48.69 36.41 21.11
C SER A 540 47.37 36.62 21.86
N SER A 541 46.48 37.49 21.36
CA SER A 541 45.11 37.68 21.89
C SER A 541 44.29 36.39 21.80
N VAL A 542 44.38 35.73 20.64
CA VAL A 542 43.79 34.42 20.39
C VAL A 542 44.36 33.36 21.34
N ARG A 543 45.69 33.34 21.52
CA ARG A 543 46.35 32.42 22.45
C ARG A 543 45.88 32.66 23.90
N ALA A 544 45.68 33.91 24.31
CA ALA A 544 45.13 34.24 25.63
C ALA A 544 43.68 33.77 25.83
N VAL A 545 42.86 33.77 24.77
CA VAL A 545 41.49 33.21 24.80
C VAL A 545 41.52 31.68 24.90
N VAL A 546 42.42 31.02 24.17
CA VAL A 546 42.61 29.55 24.20
C VAL A 546 43.23 29.07 25.52
N GLU A 547 44.12 29.85 26.10
CA GLU A 547 44.73 29.61 27.42
C GLU A 547 43.80 29.99 28.58
N SER A 548 42.66 30.64 28.30
CA SER A 548 41.70 30.96 29.34
C SER A 548 41.18 29.69 30.01
N ALA A 549 41.28 29.62 31.33
CA ALA A 549 40.84 28.47 32.11
C ALA A 549 39.35 28.12 31.87
N LYS A 550 38.54 29.12 31.53
CA LYS A 550 37.11 28.95 31.19
C LYS A 550 36.89 28.22 29.87
N TYR A 551 37.70 28.50 28.85
CA TYR A 551 37.64 27.83 27.55
C TYR A 551 38.06 26.36 27.66
N GLN A 552 39.19 26.10 28.34
CA GLN A 552 39.69 24.75 28.59
C GLN A 552 38.70 23.91 29.41
N ALA A 553 38.10 24.48 30.47
CA ALA A 553 37.09 23.78 31.27
C ALA A 553 35.83 23.44 30.44
N SER A 554 35.38 24.35 29.57
CA SER A 554 34.19 24.13 28.73
C SER A 554 34.40 23.04 27.67
N ILE A 555 35.58 23.02 27.03
CA ILE A 555 35.95 21.97 26.07
C ILE A 555 36.09 20.61 26.76
N THR A 556 36.74 20.58 27.93
CA THR A 556 36.91 19.37 28.74
C THR A 556 35.54 18.79 29.12
N GLN A 557 34.60 19.64 29.53
CA GLN A 557 33.23 19.21 29.86
C GLN A 557 32.48 18.67 28.63
N LEU A 558 32.60 19.30 27.46
CA LEU A 558 31.96 18.82 26.22
C LEU A 558 32.55 17.49 25.75
N ARG A 559 33.88 17.34 25.86
CA ARG A 559 34.59 16.09 25.60
C ARG A 559 34.10 14.97 26.50
N ASP A 560 34.05 15.19 27.81
CA ASP A 560 33.68 14.14 28.76
C ASP A 560 32.22 13.69 28.55
N LYS A 561 31.33 14.62 28.20
CA LYS A 561 29.96 14.28 27.79
C LYS A 561 29.94 13.46 26.50
N PHE A 562 30.72 13.86 25.50
CA PHE A 562 30.81 13.13 24.23
C PHE A 562 31.36 11.72 24.41
N CYS A 563 32.46 11.55 25.14
CA CYS A 563 33.04 10.23 25.43
C CYS A 563 32.02 9.32 26.13
N LYS A 564 31.32 9.82 27.15
CA LYS A 564 30.25 9.05 27.81
C LYS A 564 29.18 8.58 26.82
N TYR A 565 28.71 9.46 25.94
CA TYR A 565 27.70 9.09 24.94
C TYR A 565 28.23 8.10 23.89
N THR A 566 29.48 8.23 23.46
CA THR A 566 30.08 7.27 22.53
C THR A 566 30.30 5.91 23.17
N ASP A 567 30.73 5.89 24.43
CA ASP A 567 30.98 4.65 25.16
C ASP A 567 29.66 3.92 25.45
N GLU A 568 28.61 4.66 25.87
CA GLU A 568 27.24 4.15 25.99
C GLU A 568 26.74 3.53 24.67
N LEU A 569 26.99 4.21 23.55
CA LEU A 569 26.58 3.74 22.23
C LEU A 569 27.36 2.48 21.82
N VAL A 570 28.68 2.44 22.01
CA VAL A 570 29.50 1.26 21.69
C VAL A 570 29.11 0.07 22.55
N SER A 571 28.87 0.27 23.86
CA SER A 571 28.38 -0.78 24.75
C SER A 571 26.99 -1.28 24.35
N ALA A 572 26.08 -0.38 23.98
CA ALA A 572 24.75 -0.75 23.51
C ALA A 572 24.81 -1.56 22.20
N LEU A 573 25.62 -1.13 21.23
CA LEU A 573 25.82 -1.85 19.98
C LEU A 573 26.48 -3.23 20.18
N ALA A 574 27.42 -3.34 21.12
CA ALA A 574 28.07 -4.60 21.46
C ALA A 574 27.15 -5.59 22.20
N SER A 575 26.10 -5.11 22.86
CA SER A 575 25.15 -5.94 23.62
C SER A 575 24.02 -6.53 22.78
N LEU A 576 23.89 -6.13 21.51
CA LEU A 576 22.85 -6.65 20.61
C LEU A 576 23.16 -8.11 20.21
N PRO A 577 22.16 -9.02 20.25
CA PRO A 577 22.36 -10.41 19.85
C PRO A 577 22.73 -10.50 18.37
N THR A 578 23.71 -11.34 18.03
CA THR A 578 24.24 -11.50 16.68
C THR A 578 23.28 -12.27 15.77
N THR A 579 22.20 -11.64 15.29
CA THR A 579 21.51 -12.13 14.09
C THR A 579 22.23 -11.61 12.83
N THR A 580 21.97 -12.21 11.66
CA THR A 580 22.72 -11.94 10.41
C THR A 580 22.76 -10.45 10.02
N TYR A 581 21.73 -9.68 10.34
CA TYR A 581 21.65 -8.24 10.09
C TYR A 581 22.40 -7.40 11.15
N ASP A 582 22.61 -7.94 12.34
CA ASP A 582 23.30 -7.30 13.47
C ASP A 582 24.83 -7.43 13.36
N SER A 583 25.33 -8.30 12.46
CA SER A 583 26.76 -8.42 12.16
C SER A 583 27.38 -7.09 11.69
N HIS A 584 26.66 -6.34 10.86
CA HIS A 584 27.07 -5.00 10.41
C HIS A 584 27.06 -3.97 11.54
N MET A 585 26.18 -4.11 12.53
CA MET A 585 26.14 -3.23 13.71
C MET A 585 27.27 -3.55 14.70
N SER A 586 27.68 -4.81 14.79
CA SER A 586 28.87 -5.21 15.55
C SER A 586 30.17 -4.69 14.90
N LEU A 587 30.28 -4.76 13.58
CA LEU A 587 31.35 -4.12 12.79
C LEU A 587 31.39 -2.60 12.99
N LEU A 588 30.22 -1.95 13.09
CA LEU A 588 30.15 -0.53 13.43
C LEU A 588 30.68 -0.28 14.85
N ALA A 589 30.31 -1.11 15.83
CA ALA A 589 30.81 -0.97 17.21
C ALA A 589 32.34 -1.10 17.27
N GLU A 590 32.93 -2.00 16.50
CA GLU A 590 34.38 -2.15 16.36
C GLU A 590 35.02 -0.93 15.69
N ARG A 591 34.46 -0.43 14.57
CA ARG A 591 34.97 0.76 13.87
C ARG A 591 34.82 2.05 14.68
N LEU A 592 33.85 2.12 15.59
CA LEU A 592 33.63 3.24 16.50
C LEU A 592 34.56 3.21 17.71
N ARG A 593 35.17 2.07 18.04
CA ARG A 593 36.28 2.01 18.99
C ARG A 593 37.48 2.66 18.33
N PHE A 594 37.64 3.95 18.60
CA PHE A 594 38.84 4.66 18.24
C PHE A 594 39.98 4.18 19.13
N ASP A 595 40.83 3.29 18.63
CA ASP A 595 42.13 2.96 19.22
C ASP A 595 43.09 4.14 19.00
N GLY A 596 42.84 5.22 19.74
CA GLY A 596 43.76 6.35 19.85
C GLY A 596 44.57 6.18 21.12
N ALA A 597 45.77 5.61 20.97
CA ALA A 597 46.87 5.73 21.93
C ALA A 597 47.20 7.20 22.25
#